data_AF-A0A8X6IVT4-F1
#
_entry.id   AF-A0A8X6IVT4-F1
#
_cell.length_a   1.000
_cell.length_b   1.000
_cell.length_c   1.000
_cell.angle_alpha   90.00
_cell.angle_beta   90.00
_cell.angle_gamma   90.00
#
_symmetry.space_group_name_H-M   'P 1'
#
loop_
_entity.id
_entity.type
_entity.pdbx_description
1 polymer ?
#
loop_
_entity_poly.entity_id
_entity_poly.type
_entity_poly.pdbx_seq_one_letter_code
_entity_poly.pdbx_strand_id
1 'polypeptide(L)'
;MQDFWCTRDPNECQHFECDFSASSRQYDDSKRFFSQSMFFRKHISGGKIKREWLMYSPSTGKVYCFPCILFGEAQNRSHFQTGFSDWKNALHRIQSHENNATHRRELFDDYETKANEKTDTQYSDENQRVRKRKRHHDDGPAKEVVLRGKEKLKVDTYLPVLDMLCTELSRRLEAYREINDLFGFLTDFSTKSDAEIRQACTKFKEHYFEDIEPEFIDEMVQYKYFILQLEKTPEKNCACRRVLQTDYW
;
A
#
# COMPACT_ATOMS: atom_id res chain seq x y z
N MET A 1 -6.29 -28.32 -6.75
CA MET A 1 -6.16 -26.92 -7.24
C MET A 1 -4.73 -26.42 -7.01
N GLN A 2 -4.14 -26.65 -5.83
CA GLN A 2 -2.72 -26.37 -5.56
C GLN A 2 -1.77 -27.07 -6.56
N ASP A 3 -1.94 -28.38 -6.80
CA ASP A 3 -1.10 -29.16 -7.75
C ASP A 3 -1.14 -28.65 -9.20
N PHE A 4 -2.24 -28.02 -9.62
CA PHE A 4 -2.39 -27.43 -10.96
C PHE A 4 -1.52 -26.17 -11.13
N TRP A 5 -1.35 -25.39 -10.05
CA TRP A 5 -0.57 -24.14 -10.08
C TRP A 5 0.92 -24.37 -9.80
N CYS A 6 1.30 -25.46 -9.11
CA CYS A 6 2.70 -25.79 -8.81
C CYS A 6 3.53 -26.17 -10.05
N THR A 7 2.91 -26.46 -11.19
CA THR A 7 3.58 -27.01 -12.39
C THR A 7 3.61 -26.06 -13.57
N ARG A 8 3.15 -24.80 -13.42
CA ARG A 8 2.99 -23.83 -14.50
C ARG A 8 3.55 -22.46 -14.14
N ASP A 9 4.02 -21.73 -15.15
CA ASP A 9 4.52 -20.38 -14.98
C ASP A 9 3.38 -19.42 -14.55
N PRO A 10 3.60 -18.52 -13.57
CA PRO A 10 2.59 -17.55 -13.14
C PRO A 10 2.08 -16.65 -14.27
N ASN A 11 2.90 -16.31 -15.27
CA ASN A 11 2.45 -15.50 -16.40
C ASN A 11 1.49 -16.27 -17.33
N GLU A 12 1.71 -17.56 -17.52
CA GLU A 12 0.80 -18.44 -18.28
C GLU A 12 -0.54 -18.63 -17.54
N CYS A 13 -0.53 -18.47 -16.23
CA CYS A 13 -1.63 -18.79 -15.34
C CYS A 13 -2.56 -17.61 -15.02
N GLN A 14 -2.13 -16.38 -15.29
CA GLN A 14 -2.84 -15.18 -14.85
C GLN A 14 -4.16 -14.97 -15.59
N HIS A 15 -4.25 -15.51 -16.82
CA HIS A 15 -5.34 -15.30 -17.77
C HIS A 15 -5.67 -13.80 -17.95
N PHE A 16 -4.63 -12.99 -18.09
CA PHE A 16 -4.72 -11.54 -18.19
C PHE A 16 -5.48 -11.05 -19.43
N GLU A 17 -5.40 -11.77 -20.55
CA GLU A 17 -6.03 -11.40 -21.84
C GLU A 17 -7.28 -12.23 -22.17
N CYS A 18 -7.86 -12.95 -21.21
CA CYS A 18 -9.00 -13.82 -21.48
C CYS A 18 -10.36 -13.09 -21.39
N ASP A 19 -11.41 -13.77 -21.85
CA ASP A 19 -12.79 -13.32 -21.61
C ASP A 19 -13.17 -13.46 -20.13
N PHE A 20 -13.56 -12.33 -19.53
CA PHE A 20 -13.98 -12.25 -18.13
C PHE A 20 -15.48 -12.47 -17.93
N SER A 21 -16.24 -12.84 -18.98
CA SER A 21 -17.69 -13.02 -18.89
C SER A 21 -18.13 -14.02 -17.80
N ALA A 22 -17.34 -15.09 -17.57
CA ALA A 22 -17.61 -16.06 -16.49
C ALA A 22 -17.52 -15.47 -15.08
N SER A 23 -16.87 -14.32 -14.91
CA SER A 23 -16.82 -13.59 -13.65
C SER A 23 -18.10 -12.81 -13.33
N SER A 24 -19.03 -12.67 -14.29
CA SER A 24 -20.27 -11.91 -14.09
C SER A 24 -21.05 -12.32 -12.83
N ARG A 25 -21.48 -11.34 -12.05
CA ARG A 25 -22.37 -11.48 -10.89
C ARG A 25 -23.50 -10.45 -10.97
N GLN A 26 -24.70 -10.89 -10.61
CA GLN A 26 -25.88 -10.02 -10.52
C GLN A 26 -25.94 -9.43 -9.10
N TYR A 27 -26.03 -8.11 -9.02
CA TYR A 27 -26.29 -7.37 -7.78
C TYR A 27 -27.62 -6.64 -7.90
N ASP A 28 -28.16 -6.18 -6.77
CA ASP A 28 -29.44 -5.48 -6.71
C ASP A 28 -29.49 -4.23 -7.60
N ASP A 29 -28.34 -3.56 -7.77
CA ASP A 29 -28.20 -2.30 -8.51
C ASP A 29 -27.73 -2.49 -9.97
N SER A 30 -26.98 -3.56 -10.24
CA SER A 30 -26.25 -3.69 -11.49
C SER A 30 -25.63 -5.09 -11.67
N LYS A 31 -25.32 -5.43 -12.91
CA LYS A 31 -24.47 -6.58 -13.24
C LYS A 31 -23.02 -6.11 -13.23
N ARG A 32 -22.16 -6.76 -12.43
CA ARG A 32 -20.72 -6.41 -12.33
C ARG A 32 -19.86 -7.63 -12.61
N PHE A 33 -18.67 -7.41 -13.13
CA PHE A 33 -17.73 -8.48 -13.48
C PHE A 33 -16.29 -8.00 -13.26
N PHE A 34 -15.37 -8.96 -13.17
CA PHE A 34 -13.94 -8.70 -13.09
C PHE A 34 -13.44 -8.11 -14.41
N SER A 35 -12.52 -7.16 -14.36
CA SER A 35 -11.97 -6.54 -15.58
C SER A 35 -10.46 -6.48 -15.52
N GLN A 36 -9.85 -6.37 -16.70
CA GLN A 36 -8.40 -6.29 -16.85
C GLN A 36 -7.77 -5.14 -16.02
N SER A 37 -8.51 -4.04 -15.82
CA SER A 37 -8.07 -2.91 -15.01
C SER A 37 -7.73 -3.29 -13.56
N MET A 38 -8.36 -4.34 -13.01
CA MET A 38 -8.16 -4.79 -11.63
C MET A 38 -6.81 -5.51 -11.42
N PHE A 39 -6.12 -5.90 -12.50
CA PHE A 39 -4.72 -6.35 -12.42
C PHE A 39 -3.73 -5.21 -12.17
N PHE A 40 -4.15 -3.94 -12.16
CA PHE A 40 -3.24 -2.82 -11.98
C PHE A 40 -3.56 -1.98 -10.75
N ARG A 41 -2.51 -1.58 -10.02
CA ARG A 41 -2.60 -0.54 -8.99
C ARG A 41 -2.06 0.78 -9.53
N LYS A 42 -2.63 1.88 -9.04
CA LYS A 42 -2.05 3.22 -9.27
C LYS A 42 -0.86 3.41 -8.33
N HIS A 43 0.27 3.81 -8.89
CA HIS A 43 1.45 4.24 -8.16
C HIS A 43 1.29 5.70 -7.73
N ILE A 44 1.98 6.11 -6.67
CA ILE A 44 1.90 7.48 -6.14
C ILE A 44 2.38 8.54 -7.14
N SER A 45 3.26 8.15 -8.07
CA SER A 45 3.71 8.98 -9.19
C SER A 45 2.76 8.98 -10.40
N GLY A 46 1.54 8.44 -10.26
CA GLY A 46 0.55 8.35 -11.34
C GLY A 46 0.71 7.16 -12.30
N GLY A 47 1.82 6.42 -12.23
CA GLY A 47 2.05 5.21 -13.03
C GLY A 47 1.13 4.04 -12.67
N LYS A 48 1.06 3.00 -13.51
CA LYS A 48 0.35 1.75 -13.21
C LYS A 48 1.36 0.63 -12.93
N ILE A 49 1.15 -0.12 -11.86
CA ILE A 49 1.95 -1.30 -11.51
C ILE A 49 1.07 -2.53 -11.63
N LYS A 50 1.53 -3.54 -12.39
CA LYS A 50 0.83 -4.82 -12.59
C LYS A 50 0.93 -5.68 -11.31
N ARG A 51 -0.17 -6.31 -10.94
CA ARG A 51 -0.30 -7.23 -9.81
C ARG A 51 -0.01 -8.65 -10.30
N GLU A 52 1.25 -9.03 -10.31
CA GLU A 52 1.67 -10.37 -10.75
C GLU A 52 1.14 -11.50 -9.85
N TRP A 53 0.74 -11.19 -8.61
CA TRP A 53 0.19 -12.18 -7.68
C TRP A 53 -1.30 -12.52 -7.92
N LEU A 54 -2.05 -11.67 -8.64
CA LEU A 54 -3.49 -11.82 -8.81
C LEU A 54 -3.76 -12.67 -10.06
N MET A 55 -4.57 -13.72 -9.93
CA MET A 55 -4.84 -14.71 -10.98
C MET A 55 -6.32 -14.84 -11.24
N TYR A 56 -6.76 -14.85 -12.49
CA TYR A 56 -8.16 -15.13 -12.84
C TYR A 56 -8.35 -16.58 -13.27
N SER A 57 -9.47 -17.19 -12.86
CA SER A 57 -9.86 -18.54 -13.27
C SER A 57 -11.15 -18.48 -14.09
N PRO A 58 -11.10 -18.68 -15.42
CA PRO A 58 -12.28 -18.71 -16.27
C PRO A 58 -13.28 -19.80 -15.87
N SER A 59 -12.80 -20.95 -15.39
CA SER A 59 -13.65 -22.07 -14.98
C SER A 59 -14.48 -21.79 -13.73
N THR A 60 -14.00 -20.92 -12.83
CA THR A 60 -14.71 -20.56 -11.60
C THR A 60 -15.30 -19.15 -11.63
N GLY A 61 -14.86 -18.31 -12.57
CA GLY A 61 -15.22 -16.90 -12.62
C GLY A 61 -14.77 -16.11 -11.39
N LYS A 62 -13.68 -16.54 -10.74
CA LYS A 62 -13.14 -15.94 -9.51
C LYS A 62 -11.68 -15.57 -9.70
N VAL A 63 -11.18 -14.69 -8.84
CA VAL A 63 -9.75 -14.38 -8.76
C VAL A 63 -9.13 -14.92 -7.49
N TYR A 64 -7.83 -15.20 -7.57
CA TYR A 64 -7.07 -15.81 -6.52
C TYR A 64 -5.71 -15.12 -6.36
N CYS A 65 -5.09 -15.28 -5.20
CA CYS A 65 -3.73 -14.87 -4.96
C CYS A 65 -2.82 -16.07 -5.09
N PHE A 66 -1.88 -16.02 -6.04
CA PHE A 66 -0.98 -17.13 -6.34
C PHE A 66 -0.13 -17.54 -5.13
N PRO A 67 0.61 -16.63 -4.46
CA PRO A 67 1.32 -16.95 -3.22
C PRO A 67 0.42 -17.57 -2.15
N CYS A 68 -0.76 -16.99 -1.92
CA CYS A 68 -1.64 -17.48 -0.85
C CYS A 68 -2.21 -18.86 -1.15
N ILE A 69 -2.55 -19.18 -2.41
CA ILE A 69 -3.01 -20.53 -2.77
C ILE A 69 -1.91 -21.55 -2.48
N LEU A 70 -0.67 -21.23 -2.83
CA LEU A 70 0.45 -22.16 -2.72
C LEU A 70 0.93 -22.34 -1.28
N PHE A 71 1.05 -21.24 -0.53
CA PHE A 71 1.79 -21.22 0.73
C PHE A 71 0.94 -20.88 1.96
N GLY A 72 -0.32 -20.47 1.79
CA GLY A 72 -1.12 -20.00 2.90
C GLY A 72 -1.70 -21.14 3.77
N GLU A 73 -1.86 -20.86 5.06
CA GLU A 73 -2.27 -21.84 6.07
C GLU A 73 -3.75 -22.25 5.96
N ALA A 74 -4.05 -23.51 6.30
CA ALA A 74 -5.40 -24.06 6.22
C ALA A 74 -6.38 -23.46 7.23
N GLN A 75 -5.89 -23.00 8.39
CA GLN A 75 -6.73 -22.54 9.51
C GLN A 75 -7.18 -21.08 9.37
N ASN A 76 -6.58 -20.29 8.47
CA ASN A 76 -6.92 -18.88 8.27
C ASN A 76 -6.88 -18.47 6.79
N ARG A 77 -7.72 -19.12 5.98
CA ARG A 77 -7.73 -18.90 4.54
C ARG A 77 -8.31 -17.53 4.18
N SER A 78 -7.54 -16.72 3.48
CA SER A 78 -8.03 -15.49 2.86
C SER A 78 -9.04 -15.82 1.75
N HIS A 79 -9.94 -14.88 1.45
CA HIS A 79 -10.86 -15.01 0.33
C HIS A 79 -10.15 -15.20 -1.02
N PHE A 80 -8.89 -14.74 -1.12
CA PHE A 80 -8.06 -14.92 -2.30
C PHE A 80 -7.44 -16.31 -2.40
N GLN A 81 -7.52 -17.14 -1.36
CA GLN A 81 -7.17 -18.57 -1.42
C GLN A 81 -8.35 -19.42 -1.88
N THR A 82 -9.56 -19.08 -1.43
CA THR A 82 -10.78 -19.83 -1.74
C THR A 82 -11.51 -19.33 -3.00
N GLY A 83 -11.01 -18.24 -3.58
CA GLY A 83 -11.58 -17.58 -4.75
C GLY A 83 -12.45 -16.39 -4.37
N PHE A 84 -11.98 -15.21 -4.73
CA PHE A 84 -12.62 -13.93 -4.52
C PHE A 84 -13.49 -13.55 -5.72
N SER A 85 -14.71 -13.07 -5.46
CA SER A 85 -15.61 -12.55 -6.50
C SER A 85 -16.55 -11.44 -6.05
N ASP A 86 -16.18 -10.70 -4.99
CA ASP A 86 -16.94 -9.53 -4.56
C ASP A 86 -16.49 -8.31 -5.39
N TRP A 87 -17.16 -8.13 -6.53
CA TRP A 87 -16.85 -7.07 -7.49
C TRP A 87 -17.31 -5.68 -7.04
N LYS A 88 -18.25 -5.63 -6.09
CA LYS A 88 -18.70 -4.37 -5.48
C LYS A 88 -17.58 -3.75 -4.64
N ASN A 89 -16.82 -4.57 -3.92
CA ASN A 89 -15.73 -4.13 -3.05
C ASN A 89 -14.32 -4.47 -3.58
N ALA A 90 -14.20 -4.87 -4.85
CA ALA A 90 -12.98 -5.45 -5.41
C ALA A 90 -11.74 -4.59 -5.20
N LEU A 91 -11.81 -3.30 -5.53
CA LEU A 91 -10.64 -2.41 -5.47
C LEU A 91 -10.06 -2.35 -4.04
N HIS A 92 -10.92 -2.08 -3.06
CA HIS A 92 -10.54 -1.98 -1.65
C HIS A 92 -10.06 -3.34 -1.11
N ARG A 93 -10.75 -4.44 -1.43
CA ARG A 93 -10.39 -5.79 -0.94
C ARG A 93 -9.07 -6.29 -1.52
N ILE A 94 -8.83 -6.07 -2.81
CA ILE A 94 -7.56 -6.42 -3.49
C ILE A 94 -6.42 -5.61 -2.88
N GLN A 95 -6.59 -4.30 -2.70
CA GLN A 95 -5.58 -3.44 -2.09
C GLN A 95 -5.31 -3.80 -0.63
N SER A 96 -6.35 -4.09 0.16
CA SER A 96 -6.21 -4.53 1.54
C SER A 96 -5.44 -5.85 1.64
N HIS A 97 -5.72 -6.80 0.74
CA HIS A 97 -5.01 -8.06 0.66
C HIS A 97 -3.53 -7.89 0.28
N GLU A 98 -3.26 -7.08 -0.74
CA GLU A 98 -1.90 -6.72 -1.17
C GLU A 98 -1.07 -6.13 -0.02
N ASN A 99 -1.73 -5.39 0.86
CA ASN A 99 -1.10 -4.77 2.03
C ASN A 99 -1.20 -5.61 3.32
N ASN A 100 -1.67 -6.86 3.24
CA ASN A 100 -1.69 -7.76 4.38
C ASN A 100 -0.28 -8.34 4.65
N ALA A 101 0.11 -8.41 5.92
CA ALA A 101 1.38 -9.00 6.34
C ALA A 101 1.52 -10.47 5.93
N THR A 102 0.44 -11.27 5.96
CA THR A 102 0.48 -12.68 5.53
C THR A 102 0.81 -12.81 4.04
N HIS A 103 0.12 -12.04 3.20
CA HIS A 103 0.41 -11.96 1.76
C HIS A 103 1.87 -11.55 1.48
N ARG A 104 2.37 -10.51 2.17
CA ARG A 104 3.77 -10.09 2.01
C ARG A 104 4.78 -11.14 2.47
N ARG A 105 4.47 -11.87 3.54
CA ARG A 105 5.33 -12.95 4.06
C ARG A 105 5.45 -14.15 3.12
N GLU A 106 4.47 -14.34 2.24
CA GLU A 106 4.44 -15.41 1.24
C GLU A 106 5.21 -15.04 -0.04
N LEU A 107 5.65 -13.78 -0.21
CA LEU A 107 6.52 -13.33 -1.31
C LEU A 107 8.01 -13.62 -1.06
N PHE A 108 8.39 -14.06 0.15
CA PHE A 108 9.78 -14.34 0.49
C PHE A 108 10.43 -15.33 -0.47
N ASP A 109 9.71 -16.35 -0.91
CA ASP A 109 10.21 -17.42 -1.79
C ASP A 109 10.56 -16.89 -3.19
N ASP A 110 9.83 -15.89 -3.69
CA ASP A 110 10.14 -15.20 -4.95
C ASP A 110 11.41 -14.34 -4.83
N TYR A 111 11.57 -13.63 -3.71
CA TYR A 111 12.79 -12.87 -3.43
C TYR A 111 14.01 -13.76 -3.24
N GLU A 112 13.84 -14.89 -2.55
CA GLU A 112 14.87 -15.91 -2.39
C GLU A 112 15.29 -16.48 -3.75
N THR A 113 14.33 -16.84 -4.61
CA THR A 113 14.60 -17.36 -5.96
C THR A 113 15.41 -16.36 -6.79
N LYS A 114 15.00 -15.09 -6.82
CA LYS A 114 15.71 -14.01 -7.54
C LYS A 114 17.09 -13.70 -6.96
N ALA A 115 17.28 -13.89 -5.66
CA ALA A 115 18.58 -13.72 -5.02
C ALA A 115 19.53 -14.88 -5.39
N ASN A 116 19.02 -16.11 -5.42
CA ASN A 116 19.77 -17.30 -5.81
C ASN A 116 20.13 -17.30 -7.31
N GLU A 117 19.28 -16.76 -8.20
CA GLU A 117 19.65 -16.54 -9.60
C GLU A 117 20.87 -15.63 -9.77
N LYS A 118 21.08 -14.71 -8.81
CA LYS A 118 22.20 -13.77 -8.81
C LYS A 118 23.42 -14.26 -8.04
N THR A 119 23.28 -15.35 -7.29
CA THR A 119 24.32 -15.87 -6.40
C THR A 119 24.34 -17.39 -6.46
N ASP A 120 25.44 -17.97 -6.96
CA ASP A 120 25.56 -19.42 -7.18
C ASP A 120 25.89 -20.19 -5.88
N THR A 121 25.20 -19.84 -4.78
CA THR A 121 25.57 -20.27 -3.42
C THR A 121 24.38 -20.76 -2.61
N GLN A 122 24.55 -21.95 -2.02
CA GLN A 122 23.67 -22.46 -0.96
C GLN A 122 23.93 -21.73 0.37
N TYR A 123 22.99 -21.86 1.30
CA TYR A 123 23.11 -21.29 2.64
C TYR A 123 24.31 -21.89 3.39
N SER A 124 25.29 -21.04 3.71
CA SER A 124 26.55 -21.46 4.34
C SER A 124 26.39 -22.12 5.72
N ASP A 125 25.27 -21.91 6.40
CA ASP A 125 24.99 -22.42 7.74
C ASP A 125 24.09 -23.66 7.77
N GLU A 126 23.58 -24.10 6.62
CA GLU A 126 22.69 -25.26 6.49
C GLU A 126 23.37 -26.53 7.02
N ASN A 127 24.64 -26.71 6.66
CA ASN A 127 25.45 -27.88 7.03
C ASN A 127 26.38 -27.67 8.25
N GLN A 128 26.31 -26.53 8.95
CA GLN A 128 27.20 -26.26 10.09
C GLN A 128 26.79 -27.03 11.36
N ARG A 129 27.73 -27.47 12.20
CA ARG A 129 27.38 -28.16 13.46
C ARG A 129 26.64 -27.21 14.42
N VAL A 130 25.45 -27.61 14.91
CA VAL A 130 24.74 -26.88 15.98
C VAL A 130 25.50 -27.02 17.30
N ARG A 131 25.87 -25.91 17.93
CA ARG A 131 26.35 -25.92 19.33
C ARG A 131 25.12 -25.94 20.24
N LYS A 132 24.93 -27.00 21.02
CA LYS A 132 23.88 -27.06 22.04
C LYS A 132 24.30 -26.23 23.25
N ARG A 133 23.46 -25.29 23.68
CA ARG A 133 23.68 -24.54 24.92
C ARG A 133 23.47 -25.48 26.12
N LYS A 134 24.26 -25.30 27.18
CA LYS A 134 23.97 -25.94 28.48
C LYS A 134 22.67 -25.34 29.03
N ARG A 135 21.65 -26.16 29.25
CA ARG A 135 20.41 -25.75 29.92
C ARG A 135 20.68 -25.46 31.41
N HIS A 136 20.08 -24.40 31.92
CA HIS A 136 19.98 -24.15 33.34
C HIS A 136 18.75 -24.87 33.92
N HIS A 137 18.75 -25.10 35.23
CA HIS A 137 17.70 -25.88 35.91
C HIS A 137 16.31 -25.21 35.79
N ASP A 138 16.27 -23.90 35.60
CA ASP A 138 15.05 -23.10 35.43
C ASP A 138 14.60 -22.96 33.96
N ASP A 139 15.42 -23.38 32.99
CA ASP A 139 15.02 -23.41 31.58
C ASP A 139 14.01 -24.57 31.41
N GLY A 140 12.72 -24.23 31.34
CA GLY A 140 11.61 -25.18 31.19
C GLY A 140 11.76 -26.18 30.03
N PRO A 141 10.80 -27.11 29.84
CA PRO A 141 10.99 -28.26 28.95
C PRO A 141 11.08 -27.90 27.45
N ALA A 142 10.81 -26.65 27.04
CA ALA A 142 10.76 -26.21 25.65
C ALA A 142 12.07 -26.39 24.88
N LYS A 143 12.02 -27.06 23.73
CA LYS A 143 13.20 -27.31 22.87
C LYS A 143 13.78 -25.99 22.37
N GLU A 144 15.12 -25.91 22.33
CA GLU A 144 15.84 -24.77 21.75
C GLU A 144 15.47 -24.66 20.26
N VAL A 145 15.00 -23.48 19.84
CA VAL A 145 14.68 -23.19 18.44
C VAL A 145 15.98 -22.86 17.72
N VAL A 146 16.34 -23.67 16.73
CA VAL A 146 17.55 -23.48 15.91
C VAL A 146 17.10 -23.16 14.50
N LEU A 147 17.18 -21.89 14.12
CA LEU A 147 16.87 -21.43 12.77
C LEU A 147 18.11 -21.55 11.87
N ARG A 148 17.92 -22.02 10.63
CA ARG A 148 18.99 -22.24 9.65
C ARG A 148 18.56 -21.87 8.24
N GLY A 149 19.54 -21.58 7.38
CA GLY A 149 19.36 -21.35 5.95
C GLY A 149 18.18 -20.44 5.65
N LYS A 150 17.24 -20.96 4.86
CA LYS A 150 16.01 -20.27 4.46
C LYS A 150 15.23 -19.66 5.64
N GLU A 151 14.98 -20.44 6.68
CA GLU A 151 14.18 -19.98 7.83
C GLU A 151 14.91 -18.90 8.63
N LYS A 152 16.23 -19.04 8.79
CA LYS A 152 17.04 -18.04 9.46
C LYS A 152 17.09 -16.74 8.69
N LEU A 153 17.34 -16.79 7.38
CA LEU A 153 17.31 -15.59 6.53
C LEU A 153 15.94 -14.91 6.61
N LYS A 154 14.85 -15.70 6.60
CA LYS A 154 13.49 -15.18 6.70
C LYS A 154 13.26 -14.46 8.02
N VAL A 155 13.55 -15.10 9.14
CA VAL A 155 13.22 -14.59 10.48
C VAL A 155 14.19 -13.50 10.95
N ASP A 156 15.49 -13.66 10.71
CA ASP A 156 16.51 -12.77 11.25
C ASP A 156 16.77 -11.56 10.34
N THR A 157 16.45 -11.65 9.05
CA THR A 157 16.77 -10.60 8.08
C THR A 157 15.52 -10.08 7.37
N TYR A 158 14.78 -10.94 6.67
CA TYR A 158 13.69 -10.48 5.80
C TYR A 158 12.54 -9.82 6.56
N LEU A 159 12.02 -10.47 7.61
CA LEU A 159 10.93 -9.89 8.42
C LEU A 159 11.37 -8.59 9.13
N PRO A 160 12.54 -8.53 9.79
CA PRO A 160 13.03 -7.28 10.39
C PRO A 160 13.20 -6.14 9.38
N VAL A 161 13.66 -6.41 8.16
CA VAL A 161 13.76 -5.40 7.11
C VAL A 161 12.38 -4.87 6.72
N LEU A 162 11.38 -5.75 6.55
CA LEU A 162 10.01 -5.32 6.27
C LEU A 162 9.41 -4.50 7.41
N ASP A 163 9.60 -4.93 8.65
CA ASP A 163 9.09 -4.24 9.83
C ASP A 163 9.74 -2.85 9.98
N MET A 164 11.05 -2.75 9.76
CA MET A 164 11.79 -1.48 9.76
C MET A 164 11.29 -0.54 8.65
N LEU A 165 11.14 -1.06 7.42
CA LEU A 165 10.61 -0.27 6.30
C LEU A 165 9.20 0.24 6.58
N CYS A 166 8.31 -0.63 7.09
CA CYS A 166 6.97 -0.23 7.49
C CYS A 166 7.01 0.86 8.56
N THR A 167 7.84 0.68 9.60
CA THR A 167 7.97 1.63 10.70
C THR A 167 8.45 3.00 10.21
N GLU A 168 9.52 3.04 9.40
CA GLU A 168 10.07 4.30 8.90
C GLU A 168 9.15 5.00 7.89
N LEU A 169 8.48 4.24 7.02
CA LEU A 169 7.49 4.83 6.10
C LEU A 169 6.28 5.38 6.85
N SER A 170 5.79 4.67 7.87
CA SER A 170 4.72 5.16 8.74
C SER A 170 5.14 6.42 9.50
N ARG A 171 6.36 6.45 10.05
CA ARG A 171 6.90 7.63 10.75
C ARG A 171 6.96 8.85 9.84
N ARG A 172 7.45 8.68 8.60
CA ARG A 172 7.49 9.77 7.60
C ARG A 172 6.11 10.22 7.17
N LEU A 173 5.19 9.28 6.95
CA LEU A 173 3.81 9.60 6.59
C LEU A 173 3.15 10.46 7.68
N GLU A 174 3.39 10.14 8.95
CA GLU A 174 2.80 10.90 10.05
C GLU A 174 3.37 12.32 10.15
N ALA A 175 4.69 12.49 9.96
CA ALA A 175 5.28 13.82 9.87
C ALA A 175 4.67 14.67 8.73
N TYR A 176 4.41 14.06 7.56
CA TYR A 176 3.73 14.76 6.47
C TYR A 176 2.26 15.05 6.78
N ARG A 177 1.58 14.18 7.53
CA ARG A 177 0.21 14.44 7.99
C ARG A 177 0.15 15.60 8.95
N GLU A 178 1.07 15.69 9.90
CA GLU A 178 1.17 16.83 10.83
C GLU A 178 1.39 18.15 10.07
N ILE A 179 2.31 18.17 9.11
CA ILE A 179 2.55 19.35 8.27
C ILE A 179 1.29 19.68 7.45
N ASN A 180 0.67 18.69 6.81
CA ASN A 180 -0.54 18.91 6.02
C ASN A 180 -1.74 19.32 6.88
N ASP A 181 -1.80 18.88 8.12
CA ASP A 181 -2.85 19.22 9.07
C ASP A 181 -2.71 20.67 9.59
N LEU A 182 -1.48 21.18 9.70
CA LEU A 182 -1.21 22.59 10.03
C LEU A 182 -1.31 23.52 8.82
N PHE A 183 -0.75 23.14 7.67
CA PHE A 183 -0.56 24.02 6.51
C PHE A 183 -1.39 23.64 5.29
N GLY A 184 -2.00 22.45 5.26
CA GLY A 184 -2.64 21.90 4.07
C GLY A 184 -3.81 22.75 3.57
N PHE A 185 -4.44 23.54 4.44
CA PHE A 185 -5.48 24.49 4.06
C PHE A 185 -5.04 25.52 3.00
N LEU A 186 -3.73 25.77 2.87
CA LEU A 186 -3.16 26.63 1.84
C LEU A 186 -3.21 26.01 0.44
N THR A 187 -3.27 24.69 0.33
CA THR A 187 -3.19 23.98 -0.96
C THR A 187 -4.50 23.94 -1.74
N ASP A 188 -5.63 23.95 -1.04
CA ASP A 188 -6.99 23.86 -1.57
C ASP A 188 -7.86 25.05 -1.12
N PHE A 189 -7.19 26.16 -0.79
CA PHE A 189 -7.75 27.34 -0.15
C PHE A 189 -9.00 27.94 -0.84
N SER A 190 -9.00 27.97 -2.18
CA SER A 190 -10.13 28.49 -2.98
C SER A 190 -11.36 27.57 -2.98
N THR A 191 -11.18 26.28 -2.66
CA THR A 191 -12.24 25.27 -2.69
C THR A 191 -12.88 25.00 -1.33
N LYS A 192 -12.16 25.31 -0.24
CA LYS A 192 -12.67 25.13 1.13
C LYS A 192 -13.80 26.11 1.44
N SER A 193 -14.73 25.71 2.31
CA SER A 193 -15.73 26.61 2.89
C SER A 193 -15.10 27.56 3.91
N ASP A 194 -15.78 28.67 4.22
CA ASP A 194 -15.30 29.65 5.21
C ASP A 194 -15.18 29.02 6.60
N ALA A 195 -16.07 28.09 6.96
CA ALA A 195 -16.02 27.37 8.22
C ALA A 195 -14.76 26.50 8.32
N GLU A 196 -14.39 25.80 7.25
CA GLU A 196 -13.19 24.97 7.19
C GLU A 196 -11.90 25.81 7.22
N ILE A 197 -11.89 26.96 6.53
CA ILE A 197 -10.76 27.90 6.57
C ILE A 197 -10.58 28.44 7.98
N ARG A 198 -11.67 28.89 8.62
CA ARG A 198 -11.63 29.38 10.00
C ARG A 198 -11.11 28.32 10.95
N GLN A 199 -11.59 27.07 10.84
CA GLN A 199 -11.11 25.97 11.67
C GLN A 199 -9.60 25.72 11.48
N ALA A 200 -9.12 25.67 10.23
CA ALA A 200 -7.71 25.45 9.94
C ALA A 200 -6.83 26.62 10.41
N CYS A 201 -7.24 27.86 10.17
CA CYS A 201 -6.54 29.06 10.63
C CYS A 201 -6.51 29.17 12.16
N THR A 202 -7.59 28.79 12.86
CA THR A 202 -7.59 28.72 14.33
C THR A 202 -6.53 27.73 14.81
N LYS A 203 -6.50 26.53 14.25
CA LYS A 203 -5.51 25.51 14.61
C LYS A 203 -4.07 25.97 14.33
N PHE A 204 -3.86 26.61 13.19
CA PHE A 204 -2.57 27.20 12.82
C PHE A 204 -2.14 28.31 13.80
N LYS A 205 -3.04 29.24 14.11
CA LYS A 205 -2.81 30.31 15.08
C LYS A 205 -2.51 29.76 16.47
N GLU A 206 -3.23 28.74 16.93
CA GLU A 206 -2.98 28.11 18.23
C GLU A 206 -1.58 27.48 18.31
N HIS A 207 -1.09 26.91 17.20
CA HIS A 207 0.25 26.34 17.14
C HIS A 207 1.35 27.42 17.13
N TYR A 208 1.11 28.55 16.47
CA TYR A 208 2.03 29.69 16.33
C TYR A 208 1.51 30.94 17.06
N PHE A 209 1.05 30.78 18.31
CA PHE A 209 0.29 31.82 19.01
C PHE A 209 1.08 33.10 19.32
N GLU A 210 2.41 33.04 19.32
CA GLU A 210 3.29 34.21 19.51
C GLU A 210 3.52 34.98 18.20
N ASP A 211 3.43 34.31 17.05
CA ASP A 211 3.77 34.86 15.74
C ASP A 211 2.55 35.33 14.94
N ILE A 212 1.34 34.94 15.35
CA ILE A 212 0.10 35.14 14.59
C ILE A 212 -0.88 36.06 15.31
N GLU A 213 -1.21 37.17 14.65
CA GLU A 213 -2.15 38.18 15.17
C GLU A 213 -3.60 37.64 15.29
N PRO A 214 -4.40 38.16 16.23
CA PRO A 214 -5.79 37.75 16.41
C PRO A 214 -6.66 37.87 15.15
N GLU A 215 -6.42 38.89 14.34
CA GLU A 215 -7.15 39.25 13.13
C GLU A 215 -6.87 38.32 11.94
N PHE A 216 -5.78 37.54 12.00
CA PHE A 216 -5.33 36.63 10.94
C PHE A 216 -6.44 35.77 10.34
N ILE A 217 -7.33 35.24 11.18
CA ILE A 217 -8.41 34.35 10.73
C ILE A 217 -9.38 35.09 9.79
N ASP A 218 -9.75 36.32 10.13
CA ASP A 218 -10.64 37.13 9.31
C ASP A 218 -9.94 37.66 8.05
N GLU A 219 -8.66 38.03 8.16
CA GLU A 219 -7.83 38.42 7.01
C GLU A 219 -7.72 37.28 5.99
N MET A 220 -7.55 36.04 6.44
CA MET A 220 -7.50 34.89 5.54
C MET A 220 -8.83 34.68 4.81
N VAL A 221 -9.97 34.82 5.48
CA VAL A 221 -11.27 34.74 4.82
C VAL A 221 -11.43 35.84 3.77
N GLN A 222 -11.00 37.07 4.07
CA GLN A 222 -11.01 38.17 3.10
C GLN A 222 -10.09 37.88 1.91
N TYR A 223 -8.88 37.37 2.16
CA TYR A 223 -7.91 37.00 1.15
C TYR A 223 -8.45 35.94 0.17
N LYS A 224 -9.23 34.98 0.66
CA LYS A 224 -9.93 34.00 -0.19
C LYS A 224 -10.81 34.67 -1.23
N TYR A 225 -11.67 35.59 -0.77
CA TYR A 225 -12.59 36.28 -1.68
C TYR A 225 -11.84 37.19 -2.65
N PHE A 226 -10.72 37.78 -2.23
CA PHE A 226 -9.84 38.52 -3.12
C PHE A 226 -9.27 37.64 -4.24
N ILE A 227 -8.74 36.43 -3.93
CA ILE A 227 -8.27 35.48 -4.95
C ILE A 227 -9.41 35.08 -5.90
N LEU A 228 -10.58 34.72 -5.37
CA LEU A 228 -11.73 34.31 -6.19
C LEU A 228 -12.21 35.42 -7.13
N GLN A 229 -12.00 36.70 -6.78
CA GLN A 229 -12.29 37.83 -7.67
C GLN A 229 -11.24 37.98 -8.78
N LEU A 230 -9.96 37.75 -8.48
CA LEU A 230 -8.87 37.75 -9.47
C LEU A 230 -9.03 36.64 -10.51
N GLU A 231 -9.51 35.47 -10.09
CA GLU A 231 -9.75 34.34 -10.99
C GLU A 231 -10.93 34.58 -11.95
N LYS A 232 -11.89 35.43 -11.55
CA LYS A 232 -13.08 35.77 -12.34
C LYS A 232 -12.87 36.91 -13.33
N THR A 233 -11.76 37.64 -13.26
CA THR A 233 -11.52 38.78 -14.14
C THR A 233 -10.83 38.32 -15.44
N PRO A 234 -11.48 38.42 -16.61
CA PRO A 234 -10.82 38.17 -17.88
C PRO A 234 -9.81 39.28 -18.13
N GLU A 235 -8.54 38.88 -18.21
CA GLU A 235 -7.36 39.66 -18.63
C GLU A 235 -7.51 41.19 -18.64
N LYS A 236 -7.08 41.83 -17.55
CA LYS A 236 -6.43 43.14 -17.67
C LYS A 236 -5.05 43.03 -17.05
N ASN A 237 -4.03 43.25 -17.89
CA ASN A 237 -2.61 43.40 -17.58
C ASN A 237 -2.37 44.07 -16.22
N CYS A 238 -2.33 43.29 -15.15
CA CYS A 238 -1.89 43.74 -13.84
C CYS A 238 -0.57 43.02 -13.54
N ALA A 239 0.48 43.79 -13.30
CA ALA A 239 1.85 43.33 -13.08
C ALA A 239 2.02 42.36 -11.89
N CYS A 240 0.95 42.10 -11.12
CA CYS A 240 0.94 41.24 -9.94
C CYS A 240 1.01 39.72 -10.26
N ARG A 241 0.78 39.29 -11.50
CA ARG A 241 0.86 37.86 -11.88
C ARG A 241 2.28 37.26 -11.82
N ARG A 242 3.32 38.05 -11.51
CA ARG A 242 4.71 37.58 -11.37
C ARG A 242 5.06 36.95 -10.02
N VAL A 243 4.21 37.06 -9.00
CA VAL A 243 4.59 36.57 -7.64
C VAL A 243 4.21 35.10 -7.41
N LEU A 244 3.31 34.52 -8.21
CA LEU A 244 2.87 33.12 -8.07
C LEU A 244 3.46 32.17 -9.13
N GLN A 245 4.32 32.68 -10.01
CA GLN A 245 5.13 31.87 -10.95
C GLN A 245 6.60 31.94 -10.53
N THR A 246 6.91 31.48 -9.33
CA THR A 246 8.24 30.94 -9.06
C THR A 246 8.10 29.44 -9.00
N ASP A 247 8.29 28.81 -10.16
CA ASP A 247 8.63 27.40 -10.28
C ASP A 247 9.96 27.21 -9.54
N TYR A 248 9.91 26.76 -8.28
CA TYR A 248 11.07 26.25 -7.57
C TYR A 248 11.08 24.72 -7.68
N TRP A 249 12.21 24.24 -8.18
CA TRP A 249 12.71 22.88 -8.36
C TRP A 249 12.23 21.81 -7.38
#